data_AF-A0A7V9FKS9-F1
#
_entry.id   AF-A0A7V9FKS9-F1
#
_cell.length_a   1.000
_cell.length_b   1.000
_cell.length_c   1.000
_cell.angle_alpha   90.00
_cell.angle_beta   90.00
_cell.angle_gamma   90.00
#
_symmetry.space_group_name_H-M   'P 1'
#
loop_
_entity.id
_entity.type
_entity.pdbx_description
1 polymer ?
#
loop_
_entity_poly.entity_id
_entity_poly.type
_entity_poly.pdbx_seq_one_letter_code
_entity_poly.pdbx_strand_id
1 'polypeptide(L)'
;MFAPAKADIEATHGRWLEREPGIFERADWDEGERTLTLTVRRGEEASTMHLAWLSVLEWRRLLELAGFEIEAHYGWFDRRPYAGQEDFVFVARRA
;
A
#
# COMPACT_ATOMS: atom_id res chain seq x y z
N MET A 1 -2.16 -6.90 -3.16
CA MET A 1 -2.80 -5.57 -2.96
C MET A 1 -2.56 -5.08 -1.54
N PHE A 2 -1.91 -3.93 -1.36
CA PHE A 2 -1.79 -3.26 -0.05
C PHE A 2 -3.09 -2.53 0.29
N ALA A 3 -4.09 -3.26 0.78
CA ALA A 3 -5.26 -2.70 1.44
C ALA A 3 -5.48 -3.52 2.72
N PRO A 4 -5.59 -2.88 3.90
CA PRO A 4 -5.71 -3.63 5.14
C PRO A 4 -7.03 -4.40 5.19
N ALA A 5 -7.01 -5.62 5.72
CA ALA A 5 -8.27 -6.25 6.14
C ALA A 5 -8.77 -5.56 7.40
N LYS A 6 -10.10 -5.52 7.59
CA LYS A 6 -10.71 -4.93 8.79
C LYS A 6 -10.12 -5.50 10.09
N ALA A 7 -9.89 -6.81 10.13
CA ALA A 7 -9.30 -7.48 11.27
C ALA A 7 -7.86 -6.99 11.56
N ASP A 8 -7.09 -6.65 10.52
CA ASP A 8 -5.74 -6.11 10.69
C ASP A 8 -5.77 -4.71 11.31
N ILE A 9 -6.72 -3.86 10.88
CA ILE A 9 -6.93 -2.54 11.48
C ILE A 9 -7.28 -2.67 12.95
N GLU A 10 -8.29 -3.48 13.28
CA GLU A 10 -8.71 -3.70 14.67
C GLU A 10 -7.58 -4.26 15.56
N ALA A 11 -6.72 -5.11 15.00
CA ALA A 11 -5.60 -5.71 15.71
C ALA A 11 -4.44 -4.72 15.92
N THR A 12 -4.18 -3.82 14.96
CA THR A 12 -2.93 -3.05 14.90
C THR A 12 -3.08 -1.55 15.10
N HIS A 13 -4.26 -0.97 14.88
CA HIS A 13 -4.48 0.47 14.90
C HIS A 13 -4.07 1.12 16.23
N GLY A 14 -3.18 2.11 16.14
CA GLY A 14 -2.71 2.94 17.25
C GLY A 14 -1.86 2.21 18.28
N ARG A 15 -1.48 0.94 18.05
CA ARG A 15 -0.77 0.09 19.00
C ARG A 15 0.69 -0.10 18.61
N TRP A 16 1.58 -0.12 19.60
CA TRP A 16 2.95 -0.58 19.40
C TRP A 16 2.99 -2.11 19.49
N LEU A 17 3.42 -2.75 18.41
CA LEU A 17 3.57 -4.20 18.32
C LEU A 17 5.03 -4.54 18.02
N GLU A 18 5.60 -5.49 18.76
CA GLU A 18 6.94 -5.99 18.48
C GLU A 18 6.88 -6.90 17.24
N ARG A 19 7.68 -6.58 16.21
CA ARG A 19 7.77 -7.34 14.95
C ARG A 19 9.01 -8.22 14.92
N GLU A 20 10.09 -7.70 15.48
CA GLU A 20 11.36 -8.39 15.70
C GLU A 20 11.90 -7.97 17.09
N PRO A 21 12.83 -8.72 17.70
CA PRO A 21 13.36 -8.39 19.02
C PRO A 21 13.87 -6.94 19.12
N GLY A 22 13.17 -6.13 19.93
CA GLY A 22 13.47 -4.71 20.15
C GLY A 22 13.04 -3.76 19.02
N ILE A 23 12.38 -4.27 17.97
CA ILE A 23 11.82 -3.48 16.87
C ILE A 23 10.29 -3.46 17.00
N PHE A 24 9.76 -2.27 17.19
CA PHE A 24 8.33 -2.06 17.37
C PHE A 24 7.77 -1.26 16.20
N GLU A 25 6.55 -1.60 15.82
CA GLU A 25 5.79 -0.91 14.77
C GLU A 25 4.48 -0.39 15.37
N ARG A 26 4.08 0.82 14.97
CA ARG A 26 2.76 1.39 15.24
C ARG A 26 2.12 1.85 13.94
N ALA A 27 0.97 1.29 13.64
CA ALA A 27 0.16 1.62 12.49
C ALA A 27 -1.01 2.52 12.91
N ASP A 28 -1.05 3.75 12.43
CA ASP A 28 -2.19 4.65 12.58
C ASP A 28 -2.97 4.68 11.25
N TRP A 29 -4.03 3.90 11.19
CA TRP A 29 -4.92 3.76 10.03
C TRP A 29 -6.00 4.84 9.98
N ASP A 30 -6.26 5.39 8.80
CA ASP A 30 -7.46 6.17 8.49
C ASP A 30 -8.21 5.48 7.34
N GLU A 31 -9.31 4.79 7.65
CA GLU A 31 -10.12 4.09 6.65
C GLU A 31 -10.89 5.04 5.74
N GLY A 32 -11.26 6.23 6.23
CA GLY A 32 -11.99 7.23 5.47
C GLY A 32 -11.13 7.85 4.38
N GLU A 33 -9.92 8.26 4.75
CA GLU A 33 -8.94 8.84 3.84
C GLU A 33 -8.12 7.79 3.08
N ARG A 34 -8.21 6.51 3.51
CA ARG A 34 -7.42 5.38 3.00
C ARG A 34 -5.91 5.62 3.08
N THR A 35 -5.49 6.06 4.25
CA THR A 35 -4.09 6.33 4.56
C THR A 35 -3.59 5.57 5.80
N LEU A 36 -2.28 5.35 5.85
CA LEU A 36 -1.56 4.74 6.95
C LEU A 36 -0.38 5.63 7.30
N THR A 37 -0.28 6.03 8.56
CA THR A 37 0.98 6.50 9.14
C THR A 37 1.63 5.33 9.88
N LEU A 38 2.76 4.85 9.36
CA LEU A 38 3.50 3.74 9.95
C LEU A 38 4.75 4.29 10.63
N THR A 39 4.86 4.11 11.94
CA THR A 39 6.10 4.43 12.66
C THR A 39 6.76 3.14 13.13
N VAL A 40 8.04 2.99 12.81
CA VAL A 40 8.88 1.89 13.28
C VAL A 40 9.93 2.47 14.23
N ARG A 41 10.19 1.83 15.36
CA ARG A 41 11.17 2.26 16.35
C ARG A 41 12.05 1.13 16.86
N ARG A 42 13.27 1.49 17.27
CA ARG A 42 14.21 0.64 18.01
C ARG A 42 14.91 1.48 19.08
N GLY A 43 14.65 1.18 20.36
CA GLY A 43 15.13 2.02 21.45
C GLY A 43 14.56 3.44 21.34
N GLU A 44 15.44 4.44 21.26
CA GLU A 44 15.08 5.86 21.09
C GLU A 44 14.97 6.30 19.63
N GLU A 45 15.44 5.48 18.68
CA GLU A 45 15.38 5.79 17.24
C GLU A 45 14.01 5.43 16.67
N ALA A 46 13.46 6.30 15.83
CA ALA A 46 12.21 6.05 15.12
C ALA A 46 12.24 6.61 13.69
N SER A 47 11.50 5.97 12.79
CA SER A 47 11.25 6.42 11.42
C SER A 47 9.76 6.30 11.11
N THR A 48 9.22 7.28 10.40
CA THR A 48 7.80 7.36 10.05
C THR A 48 7.61 7.43 8.53
N MET A 49 6.67 6.65 8.03
CA MET A 49 6.23 6.66 6.63
C MET A 49 4.74 7.01 6.55
N HIS A 50 4.37 7.74 5.51
CA HIS A 50 2.97 8.01 5.18
C HIS A 50 2.64 7.30 3.87
N LEU A 51 1.64 6.43 3.93
CA LEU A 51 1.23 5.56 2.83
C LEU A 51 -0.25 5.80 2.53
N ALA A 52 -0.64 5.61 1.28
CA ALA A 52 -2.04 5.62 0.85
C ALA A 52 -2.30 4.39 -0.01
N TRP A 53 -3.54 3.91 -0.02
CA TRP A 53 -3.93 2.79 -0.87
C TRP A 53 -5.12 3.12 -1.76
N LEU A 54 -5.08 2.54 -2.95
CA LEU A 54 -6.13 2.65 -3.96
C LEU A 54 -6.34 1.28 -4.59
N SER A 55 -7.57 1.02 -5.01
CA SER A 55 -7.88 -0.16 -5.81
C SER A 55 -7.22 -0.07 -7.20
N VAL A 56 -7.12 -1.21 -7.87
CA VAL A 56 -6.60 -1.29 -9.25
C VAL A 56 -7.41 -0.41 -10.21
N LEU A 57 -8.73 -0.36 -10.05
CA LEU A 57 -9.61 0.45 -10.90
C LEU A 57 -9.35 1.95 -10.70
N GLU A 58 -9.09 2.38 -9.46
CA GLU A 58 -8.75 3.77 -9.15
C GLU A 58 -7.39 4.16 -9.69
N TRP A 59 -6.38 3.28 -9.56
CA TRP A 59 -5.08 3.50 -10.19
C TRP A 59 -5.17 3.63 -11.71
N ARG A 60 -5.92 2.73 -12.35
CA ARG A 60 -6.19 2.82 -13.79
C ARG A 60 -6.83 4.16 -14.16
N ARG A 61 -7.85 4.58 -13.40
CA ARG A 61 -8.53 5.85 -13.63
C ARG A 61 -7.59 7.05 -13.47
N LEU A 62 -6.72 7.03 -12.46
CA LEU A 62 -5.73 8.09 -12.23
C LEU A 62 -4.70 8.18 -13.36
N LEU A 63 -4.23 7.04 -13.88
CA LEU A 63 -3.32 7.02 -15.04
C LEU A 63 -3.98 7.65 -16.27
N GLU A 64 -5.23 7.28 -16.57
CA GLU A 64 -6.01 7.87 -17.67
C GLU A 64 -6.19 9.39 -17.48
N LEU A 65 -6.58 9.84 -16.27
CA LEU A 65 -6.72 11.27 -15.95
C LEU A 65 -5.41 12.05 -16.04
N ALA A 66 -4.29 11.41 -15.73
CA ALA A 66 -2.96 11.99 -15.85
C ALA A 66 -2.42 11.98 -17.30
N GLY A 67 -3.21 11.51 -18.28
CA GLY A 67 -2.83 11.50 -19.69
C GLY A 67 -1.89 10.35 -20.07
N PHE A 68 -1.97 9.22 -19.36
CA PHE A 68 -1.25 8.01 -19.72
C PHE A 68 -2.16 7.01 -20.45
N GLU A 69 -1.60 6.37 -21.46
CA GLU A 69 -2.19 5.20 -22.12
C GLU A 69 -1.54 3.94 -21.54
N ILE A 70 -2.36 3.02 -21.04
CA ILE A 70 -1.90 1.76 -20.44
C ILE A 70 -1.64 0.74 -21.56
N GLU A 71 -0.39 0.32 -21.69
CA GLU A 71 0.05 -0.66 -22.69
C GLU A 71 -0.01 -2.09 -22.16
N ALA A 72 0.24 -2.27 -20.86
CA ALA A 72 0.16 -3.57 -20.21
C ALA A 72 -0.21 -3.46 -18.73
N HIS A 73 -0.81 -4.52 -18.22
CA HIS A 73 -1.18 -4.68 -16.82
C HIS A 73 -0.83 -6.08 -16.35
N TYR A 74 0.18 -6.17 -15.48
CA TYR A 74 0.74 -7.42 -15.01
C TYR A 74 0.48 -7.64 -13.52
N GLY A 75 0.39 -8.91 -13.13
CA GLY A 75 0.49 -9.33 -11.74
C GLY A 75 1.94 -9.68 -11.43
N TRP A 76 2.40 -9.36 -10.22
CA TRP A 76 3.80 -9.53 -9.80
C TRP A 76 4.79 -8.84 -10.77
N PHE A 77 6.07 -9.17 -10.63
CA PHE A 77 7.17 -8.59 -11.40
C PHE A 77 7.67 -9.48 -12.55
N ASP A 78 6.96 -10.57 -12.87
CA ASP A 78 7.34 -11.58 -13.86
C ASP A 78 6.63 -11.43 -15.23
N ARG A 79 5.85 -10.35 -15.40
CA ARG A 79 5.06 -10.02 -16.59
C ARG A 79 3.89 -10.97 -16.90
N ARG A 80 3.45 -11.79 -15.96
CA ARG A 80 2.19 -12.53 -16.14
C ARG A 80 0.99 -11.56 -16.09
N PRO A 81 -0.12 -11.82 -16.79
CA PRO A 81 -1.32 -11.01 -16.68
C PRO A 81 -1.82 -10.91 -15.23
N TYR A 82 -2.32 -9.74 -14.84
CA TYR A 82 -2.92 -9.55 -13.51
C TYR A 82 -4.21 -10.37 -13.36
N ALA A 83 -4.39 -11.05 -12.21
CA ALA A 83 -5.54 -11.92 -11.95
C ALA A 83 -6.36 -11.54 -10.70
N GLY A 84 -5.98 -10.51 -9.93
CA GLY A 84 -6.86 -9.89 -8.94
C GLY A 84 -6.32 -9.80 -7.51
N GLN A 85 -5.28 -10.54 -7.15
CA GLN A 85 -4.80 -10.65 -5.76
C GLN A 85 -3.31 -10.31 -5.61
N GLU A 86 -2.61 -10.25 -6.74
CA GLU A 86 -1.20 -9.94 -6.80
C GLU A 86 -0.92 -8.47 -6.44
N ASP A 87 0.36 -8.16 -6.26
CA ASP A 87 0.80 -6.81 -6.59
C ASP A 87 0.59 -6.57 -8.09
N PHE A 88 0.17 -5.37 -8.46
CA PHE A 88 -0.12 -5.03 -9.84
C PHE A 88 0.90 -4.02 -10.38
N VAL A 89 1.27 -4.21 -11.64
CA VAL A 89 2.23 -3.36 -12.34
C VAL A 89 1.56 -2.85 -13.61
N PHE A 90 1.45 -1.52 -13.72
CA PHE A 90 1.03 -0.85 -14.95
C PHE A 90 2.28 -0.45 -15.74
N VAL A 91 2.31 -0.81 -17.02
CA VAL A 91 3.23 -0.21 -18.00
C VAL A 91 2.39 0.75 -18.83
N ALA A 92 2.77 2.03 -18.81
CA ALA A 92 2.02 3.07 -19.49
C ALA A 92 2.98 4.06 -20.15
N ARG A 93 2.54 4.64 -21.27
CA ARG A 93 3.24 5.74 -21.94
C ARG A 93 2.41 7.00 -21.84
N ARG A 94 3.08 8.16 -21.87
CA ARG A 94 2.38 9.44 -22.00
C ARG A 94 1.69 9.49 -23.36
N ALA A 95 0.43 9.91 -23.38
CA ALA A 95 -0.31 10.19 -24.61
C ALA A 95 0.28 11.42 -25.34
#